data_AF-A0A225V4Q9-F1
#
_entry.id   AF-A0A225V4Q9-F1
#
_cell.length_a   1.000
_cell.length_b   1.000
_cell.length_c   1.000
_cell.angle_alpha   90.00
_cell.angle_beta   90.00
_cell.angle_gamma   90.00
#
_symmetry.space_group_name_H-M   'P 1'
#
loop_
_entity.id
_entity.type
_entity.pdbx_description
1 polymer ?
#
loop_
_entity_poly.entity_id
_entity_poly.type
_entity_poly.pdbx_seq_one_letter_code
_entity_poly.pdbx_strand_id
1 'polypeptide(L)'
;KEASHFALDRTKGTKDIPEATRQAIALFFAERSGNGRLKRGAAVAAAAKYGCCRQRALIIFKEKYIGQNRARRGRPPASGNSELVAEGIKRIMATPSRRRQTLRAMAHAPNVPKTTLLRCIKKDLVKRVTVRVKPTLSEDHKRRRLAYALAHVKRPICKVLMITIILLY
;
A
#
# COMPACT_ATOMS: atom_id res chain seq x y z
N LYS A 1 -11.60 -41.70 45.54
CA LYS A 1 -12.13 -40.42 44.99
C LYS A 1 -11.08 -39.36 45.22
N GLU A 2 -10.13 -39.22 44.31
CA GLU A 2 -9.14 -38.14 44.36
C GLU A 2 -9.28 -37.34 43.07
N ALA A 3 -10.05 -36.26 43.16
CA ALA A 3 -10.14 -35.28 42.09
C ALA A 3 -8.93 -34.36 42.24
N SER A 4 -7.88 -34.61 41.47
CA SER A 4 -6.77 -33.67 41.32
C SER A 4 -7.30 -32.39 40.69
N HIS A 5 -7.46 -31.37 41.53
CA HIS A 5 -7.88 -30.03 41.15
C HIS A 5 -6.72 -29.35 40.40
N PHE A 6 -6.57 -29.64 39.10
CA PHE A 6 -5.62 -28.98 38.22
C PHE A 6 -6.13 -27.56 37.94
N ALA A 7 -5.78 -26.63 38.84
CA ALA A 7 -6.01 -25.21 38.64
C ALA A 7 -5.16 -24.76 37.43
N LEU A 8 -5.81 -24.62 36.27
CA LEU A 8 -5.19 -24.01 35.09
C LEU A 8 -5.16 -22.49 35.29
N ASP A 9 -4.26 -22.03 36.14
CA ASP A 9 -3.90 -20.63 36.24
C ASP A 9 -3.39 -20.13 34.87
N ARG A 10 -3.77 -18.90 34.53
CA ARG A 10 -3.24 -18.22 33.34
C ARG A 10 -1.76 -17.91 33.58
N THR A 11 -0.89 -18.86 33.25
CA THR A 11 0.56 -18.68 33.28
C THR A 11 0.98 -17.71 32.18
N LYS A 12 0.99 -16.42 32.49
CA LYS A 12 1.69 -15.40 31.68
C LYS A 12 3.18 -15.80 31.67
N GLY A 13 3.73 -16.09 30.48
CA GLY A 13 5.16 -16.38 30.30
C GLY A 13 5.54 -17.85 30.07
N THR A 14 4.60 -18.76 29.80
CA THR A 14 4.96 -20.14 29.43
C THR A 14 5.59 -20.21 28.03
N LYS A 15 6.61 -21.08 27.88
CA LYS A 15 7.25 -21.39 26.60
C LYS A 15 6.18 -21.80 25.59
N ASP A 16 6.33 -21.36 24.34
CA ASP A 16 5.42 -21.74 23.27
C ASP A 16 5.31 -23.27 23.16
N ILE A 17 4.09 -23.74 22.89
CA ILE A 17 3.83 -25.17 22.69
C ILE A 17 4.75 -25.67 21.57
N PRO A 18 5.56 -26.73 21.82
CA PRO A 18 6.44 -27.31 20.81
C PRO A 18 5.68 -27.68 19.55
N GLU A 19 6.32 -27.53 18.38
CA GLU A 19 5.66 -27.77 17.09
C GLU A 19 5.13 -29.21 16.96
N ALA A 20 5.86 -30.21 17.48
CA ALA A 20 5.40 -31.59 17.54
C ALA A 20 4.08 -31.76 18.32
N THR A 21 3.95 -31.06 19.46
CA THR A 21 2.71 -31.06 20.26
C THR A 21 1.59 -30.31 19.54
N ARG A 22 1.91 -29.24 18.81
CA ARG A 22 0.95 -28.49 17.99
C ARG A 22 0.36 -29.36 16.88
N GLN A 23 1.21 -30.13 16.18
CA GLN A 23 0.79 -31.09 15.17
C GLN A 23 -0.07 -32.22 15.76
N ALA A 24 0.31 -32.77 16.92
CA ALA A 24 -0.48 -33.78 17.61
C ALA A 24 -1.89 -33.27 18.00
N ILE A 25 -2.00 -32.03 18.47
CA ILE A 25 -3.28 -31.37 18.75
C ILE A 25 -4.09 -31.19 17.45
N ALA A 26 -3.44 -30.81 16.35
CA ALA A 26 -4.10 -30.62 15.07
C ALA A 26 -4.69 -31.94 14.53
N LEU A 27 -3.93 -33.04 14.59
CA LEU A 27 -4.40 -34.39 14.23
C LEU A 27 -5.57 -34.83 15.11
N PHE A 28 -5.46 -34.62 16.42
CA PHE A 28 -6.54 -34.91 17.37
C PHE A 28 -7.85 -34.17 17.02
N PHE A 29 -7.75 -32.94 16.52
CA PHE A 29 -8.91 -32.19 16.04
C PHE A 29 -9.42 -32.63 14.68
N ALA A 30 -8.55 -33.10 13.78
CA ALA A 30 -8.97 -33.63 12.48
C ALA A 30 -9.94 -34.81 12.65
N GLU A 31 -9.63 -35.74 13.56
CA GLU A 31 -10.49 -36.89 13.90
C GLU A 31 -11.87 -36.48 14.47
N ARG A 32 -11.93 -35.33 15.15
CA ARG A 32 -13.11 -34.88 15.93
C ARG A 32 -13.83 -33.68 15.31
N SER A 33 -13.45 -33.28 14.11
CA SER A 33 -14.04 -32.19 13.35
C SER A 33 -14.94 -32.74 12.25
N GLY A 34 -16.13 -32.15 12.08
CA GLY A 34 -17.05 -32.45 10.99
C GLY A 34 -17.55 -31.15 10.36
N ASN A 35 -17.66 -31.08 9.03
CA ASN A 35 -18.10 -29.89 8.30
C ASN A 35 -17.31 -28.61 8.67
N GLY A 36 -16.01 -28.76 8.90
CA GLY A 36 -15.13 -27.66 9.33
C GLY A 36 -15.38 -27.16 10.76
N ARG A 37 -16.27 -27.80 11.52
CA ARG A 37 -16.60 -27.42 12.90
C ARG A 37 -16.09 -28.47 13.88
N LEU A 38 -15.54 -27.98 14.98
CA LEU A 38 -15.10 -28.84 16.07
C LEU A 38 -16.32 -29.30 16.89
N LYS A 39 -16.39 -30.61 17.20
CA LYS A 39 -17.42 -31.16 18.10
C LYS A 39 -17.38 -30.49 19.47
N ARG A 40 -18.54 -30.38 20.13
CA ARG A 40 -18.66 -29.79 21.48
C ARG A 40 -17.73 -30.54 22.45
N GLY A 41 -17.01 -29.81 23.30
CA GLY A 41 -16.11 -30.38 24.30
C GLY A 41 -14.74 -30.84 23.77
N ALA A 42 -14.53 -31.00 22.46
CA ALA A 42 -13.26 -31.52 21.94
C ALA A 42 -12.05 -30.61 22.26
N ALA A 43 -12.24 -29.29 22.33
CA ALA A 43 -11.19 -28.37 22.78
C ALA A 43 -10.82 -28.53 24.26
N VAL A 44 -11.78 -28.92 25.10
CA VAL A 44 -11.55 -29.22 26.52
C VAL A 44 -10.81 -30.57 26.65
N ALA A 45 -11.21 -31.56 25.85
CA ALA A 45 -10.53 -32.86 25.80
C ALA A 45 -9.08 -32.74 25.32
N ALA A 46 -8.82 -31.91 24.29
CA ALA A 46 -7.46 -31.63 23.82
C ALA A 46 -6.65 -30.88 24.89
N ALA A 47 -7.25 -29.89 25.54
CA ALA A 47 -6.62 -29.16 26.64
C ALA A 47 -6.15 -30.09 27.77
N ALA A 48 -7.03 -31.00 28.20
CA ALA A 48 -6.71 -31.99 29.22
C ALA A 48 -5.64 -32.98 28.76
N LYS A 49 -5.71 -33.47 27.51
CA LYS A 49 -4.79 -34.47 26.96
C LYS A 49 -3.37 -33.94 26.76
N TYR A 50 -3.24 -32.70 26.31
CA TYR A 50 -1.95 -32.10 25.93
C TYR A 50 -1.45 -31.04 26.91
N GLY A 51 -2.08 -30.90 28.08
CA GLY A 51 -1.65 -29.98 29.14
C GLY A 51 -1.67 -28.50 28.73
N CYS A 52 -2.62 -28.09 27.91
CA CYS A 52 -2.71 -26.71 27.42
C CYS A 52 -4.05 -26.05 27.80
N CYS A 53 -4.10 -24.72 27.80
CA CYS A 53 -5.36 -24.04 28.07
C CYS A 53 -6.33 -24.20 26.88
N ARG A 54 -7.64 -24.32 27.18
CA ARG A 54 -8.70 -24.44 26.16
C ARG A 54 -8.61 -23.39 25.05
N GLN A 55 -8.25 -22.15 25.40
CA GLN A 55 -8.10 -21.05 24.44
C GLN A 55 -6.96 -21.31 23.46
N ARG A 56 -5.80 -21.80 23.92
CA ARG A 56 -4.65 -22.10 23.07
C ARG A 56 -4.96 -23.25 22.11
N ALA A 57 -5.63 -24.29 22.59
CA ALA A 57 -6.11 -25.37 21.73
C ALA A 57 -7.07 -24.86 20.63
N LEU A 58 -7.97 -23.93 20.95
CA LEU A 58 -8.85 -23.31 19.95
C LEU A 58 -8.10 -22.42 18.95
N ILE A 59 -7.02 -21.75 19.36
CA ILE A 59 -6.17 -20.97 18.46
C ILE A 59 -5.50 -21.92 17.45
N ILE A 60 -4.91 -23.02 17.92
CA ILE A 60 -4.31 -24.04 17.05
C ILE A 60 -5.33 -24.60 16.04
N PHE A 61 -6.56 -24.89 16.49
CA PHE A 61 -7.62 -25.30 15.55
C PHE A 61 -7.94 -24.23 14.49
N LYS A 62 -7.80 -22.95 14.83
CA LYS A 62 -8.05 -21.83 13.93
C LYS A 62 -6.87 -21.52 13.01
N GLU A 63 -5.66 -21.99 13.31
CA GLU A 63 -4.46 -21.77 12.50
C GLU A 63 -4.61 -22.34 11.09
N LYS A 64 -5.38 -23.42 10.89
CA LYS A 64 -5.68 -23.97 9.55
C LYS A 64 -6.42 -23.00 8.61
N TYR A 65 -6.95 -21.90 9.14
CA TYR A 65 -7.62 -20.86 8.36
C TYR A 65 -6.77 -19.59 8.22
N ILE A 66 -5.55 -19.56 8.76
CA ILE A 66 -4.61 -18.48 8.50
C ILE A 66 -4.26 -18.52 7.01
N GLY A 67 -4.41 -17.38 6.33
CA GLY A 67 -4.25 -17.28 4.87
C GLY A 67 -5.51 -17.61 4.07
N GLN A 68 -6.54 -18.23 4.65
CA GLN A 68 -7.82 -18.38 3.98
C GLN A 68 -8.63 -17.09 4.08
N ASN A 69 -9.13 -16.62 2.93
CA ASN A 69 -9.93 -15.41 2.86
C ASN A 69 -11.33 -15.67 3.47
N ARG A 70 -11.44 -15.50 4.78
CA ARG A 70 -12.74 -15.57 5.45
C ARG A 70 -13.54 -14.34 5.03
N ALA A 71 -14.73 -14.57 4.47
CA ALA A 71 -15.70 -13.50 4.26
C ALA A 71 -15.92 -12.78 5.59
N ARG A 72 -15.37 -11.56 5.71
CA ARG A 72 -15.61 -10.70 6.86
C ARG A 72 -17.07 -10.28 6.77
N ARG A 73 -17.89 -10.71 7.73
CA ARG A 73 -19.26 -10.18 7.88
C ARG A 73 -19.15 -8.79 8.49
N GLY A 74 -19.70 -7.79 7.80
CA GLY A 74 -19.70 -6.39 8.25
C GLY A 74 -19.20 -5.42 7.18
N ARG A 75 -19.25 -4.12 7.50
CA ARG A 75 -18.73 -3.06 6.62
C ARG A 75 -17.23 -3.30 6.39
N PRO A 76 -16.74 -3.35 5.14
CA PRO A 76 -15.31 -3.50 4.90
C PRO A 76 -14.55 -2.37 5.60
N PRO A 77 -13.36 -2.67 6.16
CA PRO A 77 -12.55 -1.64 6.78
C PRO A 77 -12.25 -0.54 5.74
N ALA A 78 -12.11 0.70 6.19
CA ALA A 78 -11.88 1.85 5.31
C ALA A 78 -10.65 1.68 4.39
N SER A 79 -9.75 0.77 4.74
CA SER A 79 -8.57 0.38 3.96
C SER A 79 -8.87 -0.42 2.69
N GLY A 80 -10.03 -1.08 2.55
CA GLY A 80 -10.37 -1.83 1.33
C GLY A 80 -10.53 -0.96 0.07
N ASN A 81 -10.59 0.37 0.24
CA ASN A 81 -10.58 1.33 -0.86
C ASN A 81 -9.17 1.83 -1.24
N SER A 82 -8.09 1.40 -0.57
CA SER A 82 -6.75 1.93 -0.83
C SER A 82 -6.29 1.62 -2.26
N GLU A 83 -6.53 0.40 -2.74
CA GLU A 83 -6.15 -0.03 -4.09
C GLU A 83 -6.94 0.73 -5.16
N LEU A 84 -8.28 0.81 -5.03
CA LEU A 84 -9.14 1.59 -5.93
C LEU A 84 -8.76 3.08 -5.95
N VAL A 85 -8.39 3.63 -4.79
CA VAL A 85 -7.89 5.01 -4.68
C VAL A 85 -6.52 5.14 -5.37
N ALA A 86 -5.62 4.18 -5.19
CA ALA A 86 -4.30 4.17 -5.83
C ALA A 86 -4.42 4.07 -7.36
N GLU A 87 -5.31 3.22 -7.88
CA GLU A 87 -5.65 3.15 -9.29
C GLU A 87 -6.24 4.46 -9.81
N GLY A 88 -7.15 5.07 -9.04
CA GLY A 88 -7.68 6.40 -9.35
C GLY A 88 -6.59 7.44 -9.47
N ILE A 89 -5.61 7.44 -8.55
CA ILE A 89 -4.45 8.35 -8.59
C ILE A 89 -3.59 8.08 -9.82
N LYS A 90 -3.32 6.82 -10.17
CA LYS A 90 -2.59 6.45 -11.40
C LYS A 90 -3.28 7.03 -12.65
N ARG A 91 -4.61 6.92 -12.75
CA ARG A 91 -5.39 7.51 -13.87
C ARG A 91 -5.30 9.04 -13.89
N ILE A 92 -5.35 9.69 -12.72
CA ILE A 92 -5.20 11.15 -12.62
C ILE A 92 -3.80 11.57 -13.10
N MET A 93 -2.75 10.83 -12.74
CA MET A 93 -1.37 11.11 -13.16
C MET A 93 -1.11 10.84 -14.64
N ALA A 94 -1.82 9.89 -15.24
CA ALA A 94 -1.75 9.62 -16.68
C ALA A 94 -2.48 10.69 -17.53
N THR A 95 -3.46 11.39 -16.95
CA THR A 95 -4.24 12.41 -17.67
C THR A 95 -3.37 13.61 -18.08
N PRO A 96 -3.42 14.18 -19.30
CA PRO A 96 -2.61 15.35 -19.64
C PRO A 96 -2.93 16.60 -18.80
N SER A 97 -1.94 17.46 -18.51
CA SER A 97 -2.10 18.66 -17.66
C SER A 97 -3.22 19.60 -18.11
N ARG A 98 -3.46 19.73 -19.42
CA ARG A 98 -4.58 20.53 -19.98
C ARG A 98 -5.95 20.08 -19.46
N ARG A 99 -6.12 18.79 -19.19
CA ARG A 99 -7.37 18.22 -18.66
C ARG A 99 -7.42 18.19 -17.12
N ARG A 100 -6.33 18.56 -16.43
CA ARG A 100 -6.27 18.65 -14.94
C ARG A 100 -6.54 20.06 -14.40
N GLN A 101 -6.98 21.00 -15.23
CA GLN A 101 -7.12 22.41 -14.83
C GLN A 101 -8.25 22.64 -13.82
N THR A 102 -9.44 22.10 -14.12
CA THR A 102 -10.61 22.24 -13.25
C THR A 102 -10.99 20.90 -12.64
N LEU A 103 -11.58 20.94 -11.45
CA LEU A 103 -12.06 19.73 -10.79
C LEU A 103 -13.11 18.99 -11.62
N ARG A 104 -13.93 19.71 -12.41
CA ARG A 104 -14.90 19.11 -13.35
C ARG A 104 -14.20 18.39 -14.49
N ALA A 105 -13.26 19.05 -15.18
CA ALA A 105 -12.51 18.42 -16.28
C ALA A 105 -11.71 17.21 -15.80
N MET A 106 -11.12 17.31 -14.61
CA MET A 106 -10.38 16.23 -13.95
C MET A 106 -11.27 15.09 -13.46
N ALA A 107 -12.57 15.32 -13.26
CA ALA A 107 -13.50 14.24 -12.94
C ALA A 107 -13.83 13.42 -14.20
N HIS A 108 -14.11 14.11 -15.30
CA HIS A 108 -14.51 13.47 -16.56
C HIS A 108 -13.35 12.76 -17.26
N ALA A 109 -12.14 13.31 -17.28
CA ALA A 109 -11.03 12.76 -18.07
C ALA A 109 -10.54 11.37 -17.61
N PRO A 110 -10.24 11.11 -16.33
CA PRO A 110 -9.89 9.80 -15.80
C PRO A 110 -11.10 8.98 -15.31
N ASN A 111 -12.33 9.47 -15.53
CA ASN A 111 -13.58 8.92 -15.00
C ASN A 111 -13.53 8.68 -13.47
N VAL A 112 -13.15 9.71 -12.72
CA VAL A 112 -13.09 9.67 -11.24
C VAL A 112 -14.15 10.61 -10.67
N PRO A 113 -15.03 10.15 -9.77
CA PRO A 113 -16.05 11.02 -9.19
C PRO A 113 -15.46 12.26 -8.50
N LYS A 114 -16.14 13.40 -8.65
CA LYS A 114 -15.74 14.69 -8.05
C LYS A 114 -15.54 14.60 -6.54
N THR A 115 -16.37 13.83 -5.84
CA THR A 115 -16.28 13.61 -4.38
C THR A 115 -15.01 12.85 -3.99
N THR A 116 -14.60 11.87 -4.79
CA THR A 116 -13.34 11.12 -4.61
C THR A 116 -12.14 12.04 -4.80
N LEU A 117 -12.15 12.89 -5.84
CA LEU A 117 -11.08 13.88 -6.05
C LEU A 117 -10.95 14.84 -4.87
N LEU A 118 -12.05 15.38 -4.36
CA LEU A 118 -12.04 16.25 -3.17
C LEU A 118 -11.48 15.52 -1.94
N ARG A 119 -11.82 14.25 -1.77
CA ARG A 119 -11.28 13.43 -0.68
C ARG A 119 -9.78 13.19 -0.84
N CYS A 120 -9.29 12.95 -2.06
CA CYS A 120 -7.87 12.80 -2.33
C CYS A 120 -7.10 14.09 -2.04
N ILE A 121 -7.68 15.25 -2.39
CA ILE A 121 -7.10 16.57 -2.06
C ILE A 121 -7.10 16.79 -0.54
N LYS A 122 -8.18 16.47 0.16
CA LYS A 122 -8.27 16.61 1.63
C LYS A 122 -7.29 15.70 2.39
N LYS A 123 -6.92 14.57 1.80
CA LYS A 123 -5.95 13.60 2.34
C LYS A 123 -4.52 13.86 1.85
N ASP A 124 -4.27 14.98 1.16
CA ASP A 124 -2.98 15.34 0.58
C ASP A 124 -2.36 14.31 -0.39
N LEU A 125 -3.18 13.43 -0.97
CA LEU A 125 -2.75 12.46 -1.97
C LEU A 125 -2.51 13.12 -3.34
N VAL A 126 -3.22 14.21 -3.60
CA VAL A 126 -3.08 15.04 -4.81
C VAL A 126 -3.20 16.50 -4.39
N LYS A 127 -2.24 17.34 -4.77
CA LYS A 127 -2.25 18.77 -4.46
C LYS A 127 -2.59 19.60 -5.68
N ARG A 128 -3.47 20.60 -5.50
CA ARG A 128 -3.67 21.65 -6.51
C ARG A 128 -2.46 22.57 -6.47
N VAL A 129 -1.75 22.67 -7.60
CA VAL A 129 -0.66 23.62 -7.77
C VAL A 129 -1.13 24.74 -8.68
N THR A 130 -1.10 25.97 -8.18
CA THR A 130 -1.32 27.18 -8.98
C THR A 130 0.02 27.88 -9.11
N VAL A 131 0.56 27.91 -10.33
CA VAL A 131 1.78 28.68 -10.63
C VAL A 131 1.34 30.00 -11.23
N ARG A 132 1.85 31.11 -10.69
CA ARG A 132 1.74 32.41 -11.36
C ARG A 132 2.65 32.36 -12.58
N VAL A 133 2.05 32.17 -13.75
CA VAL A 133 2.81 32.19 -15.01
C VAL A 133 3.37 33.61 -15.17
N LYS A 134 4.67 33.71 -15.43
CA LYS A 134 5.28 35.01 -15.79
C LYS A 134 4.53 35.58 -17.00
N PRO A 135 4.38 36.90 -17.10
CA PRO A 135 3.67 37.52 -18.22
C PRO A 135 4.16 36.96 -19.55
N THR A 136 3.22 36.77 -20.48
CA THR A 136 3.49 36.23 -21.81
C THR A 136 4.64 36.98 -22.47
N LEU A 137 5.69 36.25 -22.84
CA LEU A 137 6.83 36.84 -23.52
C LEU A 137 6.40 37.27 -24.92
N SER A 138 6.30 38.57 -25.15
CA SER A 138 6.32 39.16 -26.49
C SER A 138 7.53 38.66 -27.28
N GLU A 139 7.42 38.62 -28.60
CA GLU A 139 8.52 38.27 -29.50
C GLU A 139 9.78 39.10 -29.20
N ASP A 140 9.64 40.38 -28.85
CA ASP A 140 10.77 41.22 -28.47
C ASP A 140 11.43 40.80 -27.15
N HIS A 141 10.65 40.30 -26.19
CA HIS A 141 11.19 39.74 -24.95
C HIS A 141 11.94 38.43 -25.22
N LYS A 142 11.46 37.61 -26.16
CA LYS A 142 12.15 36.38 -26.59
C LYS A 142 13.48 36.71 -27.25
N ARG A 143 13.51 37.66 -28.18
CA ARG A 143 14.72 38.14 -28.87
C ARG A 143 15.77 38.67 -27.89
N ARG A 144 15.38 39.55 -26.97
CA ARG A 144 16.28 40.10 -25.94
C ARG A 144 16.87 39.03 -25.03
N ARG A 145 16.06 38.06 -24.60
CA ARG A 145 16.54 36.94 -23.77
C ARG A 145 17.48 36.01 -24.52
N LEU A 146 17.19 35.74 -25.79
CA LEU A 146 18.05 34.90 -26.64
C LEU A 146 19.40 35.59 -26.88
N ALA A 147 19.40 36.89 -27.18
CA ALA A 147 20.63 37.68 -27.31
C ALA A 147 21.46 37.66 -26.02
N TYR A 148 20.81 37.86 -24.87
CA TYR A 148 21.47 37.78 -23.56
C TYR A 148 22.08 36.39 -23.31
N ALA A 149 21.35 35.31 -23.58
CA ALA A 149 21.85 33.95 -23.42
C ALA A 149 23.05 33.68 -24.33
N LEU A 150 22.97 34.05 -25.61
CA LEU A 150 24.08 33.88 -26.57
C LEU A 150 25.34 34.64 -26.15
N ALA A 151 25.20 35.83 -25.57
CA ALA A 151 26.34 36.62 -25.08
C ALA A 151 27.09 35.95 -23.91
N HIS A 152 26.42 35.09 -23.15
CA HIS A 152 27.00 34.42 -21.98
C HIS A 152 27.37 32.95 -22.24
N VAL A 153 27.08 32.43 -23.44
CA VAL A 153 27.58 31.13 -23.86
C VAL A 153 29.04 31.29 -24.27
N LYS A 154 29.96 30.82 -23.42
CA LYS A 154 31.36 30.63 -23.81
C LYS A 154 31.40 29.56 -24.89
N ARG A 155 31.49 29.98 -26.15
CA ARG A 155 31.82 29.07 -27.24
C ARG A 155 33.27 28.62 -27.01
N PRO A 156 33.59 27.31 -26.97
CA PRO A 156 34.96 26.89 -27.17
C PRO A 156 35.28 27.27 -28.63
N ILE A 157 35.79 28.48 -28.82
CA ILE A 157 36.34 28.89 -30.11
C ILE A 157 37.56 27.99 -30.27
N CYS A 158 37.45 27.00 -31.15
CA CYS A 158 38.59 26.31 -31.73
C CYS A 158 39.48 27.36 -32.40
N LYS A 159 40.35 28.00 -31.61
CA LYS A 159 41.39 28.95 -32.06
C LYS A 159 42.39 28.29 -33.01
N VAL A 160 42.33 26.97 -33.19
CA VAL A 160 43.23 26.18 -34.04
C VAL A 160 42.89 26.32 -35.53
N LEU A 161 41.63 26.59 -35.91
CA LEU A 161 41.22 26.57 -37.33
C LEU A 161 41.28 27.93 -38.05
N MET A 162 41.38 29.06 -37.33
CA MET A 162 41.49 30.37 -37.99
C MET A 162 42.92 30.76 -38.38
N ILE A 163 43.94 30.19 -37.73
CA ILE A 163 45.34 30.52 -38.04
C ILE A 163 45.79 29.79 -39.33
N THR A 164 45.26 28.60 -39.62
CA THR A 164 45.61 27.84 -40.83
C THR A 164 44.99 28.41 -42.11
N ILE A 165 43.83 29.06 -42.05
CA ILE A 165 43.16 29.61 -43.25
C ILE A 165 43.80 30.93 -43.70
N ILE A 166 44.36 31.72 -42.77
CA ILE A 166 45.01 33.01 -43.10
C ILE A 166 46.42 32.81 -43.71
N LEU A 167 47.08 31.68 -43.45
CA LEU A 167 48.42 31.36 -44.00
C LEU A 167 48.39 30.62 -45.35
N LEU A 168 47.20 30.35 -45.89
CA LEU A 168 46.99 29.61 -47.16
C LEU A 168 46.32 30.47 -48.25
N TYR A 169 46.26 31.79 -48.07
CA TYR A 169 45.83 32.78 -49.07
C TYR A 169 46.89 33.85 -49.27
#